data_AF-A0A139HH35-F1
#
_entry.id   AF-A0A139HH35-F1
#
_cell.length_a   1.000
_cell.length_b   1.000
_cell.length_c   1.000
_cell.angle_alpha   90.00
_cell.angle_beta   90.00
_cell.angle_gamma   90.00
#
_symmetry.space_group_name_H-M   'P 1'
#
loop_
_entity.id
_entity.type
_entity.pdbx_description
1 polymer ?
#
loop_
_entity_poly.entity_id
_entity_poly.type
_entity_poly.pdbx_seq_one_letter_code
_entity_poly.pdbx_strand_id
1 'polypeptide(L)'
;MTTNMASLLELSHELLHCIFTEIELADLSALSQTCRLLNSYIRSNRLLHKDLYITRYDEPTRCEEEPDYEDLLHRAVRLQKLFETENLDSKRRHLHFVTQEIPRLVELADLQQDESKNMQLLEDAFRNTDNVDSFLCASSLFAPDRAGGNDQMEADTEELRQASAKLHCLYGVPIDVIPPRSFFTILRRHADRPLTSTVCTRSHSAGRVTHTYARSKVYDLREYTDATLWGPFMKDGSQKVDWEKVEAIMVVLGFNLRKFTDRSDGRFPMVWRDPWVGATPGSYKSAPKIGGPPTHLEDGDNKIRELALSLDAMDPYGVTGSWMRVVCFLDYNDLYAFNFSERIPDSQLREPIDTEEAIRLIRIKLQVTRIEPPGSRNDDDETEDDGDWSKFQGERLPVVHFRGTSRSLHASWDPNANSRIRGSVRQTPEGEIRWTTFSIFHGEERWRSEGIQVGGLKSARGVLGNWFDKDYDMHGPAGPTAFWKESDELDEEKSSSMPALYF
;
A
#
# COMPACT_ATOMS: atom_id res chain seq x y z
N MET A 1 -28.33 -53.10 34.08
CA MET A 1 -28.50 -51.65 33.85
C MET A 1 -27.61 -51.29 32.68
N THR A 2 -28.18 -51.26 31.47
CA THR A 2 -27.48 -50.79 30.28
C THR A 2 -27.42 -49.27 30.36
N THR A 3 -26.21 -48.74 30.61
CA THR A 3 -25.92 -47.32 30.43
C THR A 3 -26.29 -46.94 29.00
N ASN A 4 -27.39 -46.22 28.84
CA ASN A 4 -27.80 -45.63 27.57
C ASN A 4 -26.77 -44.53 27.28
N MET A 5 -25.72 -44.86 26.52
CA MET A 5 -24.75 -43.87 26.08
C MET A 5 -25.46 -42.97 25.08
N ALA A 6 -25.63 -41.69 25.43
CA ALA A 6 -26.14 -40.69 24.51
C ALA A 6 -25.24 -40.66 23.27
N SER A 7 -25.84 -40.86 22.10
CA SER A 7 -25.13 -40.76 20.83
C SER A 7 -25.08 -39.31 20.37
N LEU A 8 -23.96 -38.86 19.79
CA LEU A 8 -23.84 -37.52 19.21
C LEU A 8 -25.00 -37.22 18.24
N LEU A 9 -25.43 -38.23 17.47
CA LEU A 9 -26.50 -38.10 16.49
C LEU A 9 -27.91 -38.03 17.10
N GLU A 10 -28.05 -38.22 18.42
CA GLU A 10 -29.31 -38.08 19.16
C GLU A 10 -29.50 -36.67 19.75
N LEU A 11 -28.47 -35.81 19.65
CA LEU A 11 -28.56 -34.42 20.09
C LEU A 11 -29.49 -33.61 19.17
N SER A 12 -30.09 -32.54 19.72
CA SER A 12 -30.86 -31.59 18.92
C SER A 12 -29.95 -30.85 17.93
N HIS A 13 -30.54 -30.33 16.86
CA HIS A 13 -29.80 -29.54 15.88
C HIS A 13 -29.13 -28.31 16.52
N GLU A 14 -29.72 -27.67 17.54
CA GLU A 14 -29.05 -26.53 18.21
C GLU A 14 -27.79 -26.96 18.95
N LEU A 15 -27.81 -28.13 19.60
CA LEU A 15 -26.62 -28.65 20.29
C LEU A 15 -25.55 -29.10 19.29
N LEU A 16 -25.95 -29.73 18.18
CA LEU A 16 -25.03 -30.07 17.09
C LEU A 16 -24.39 -28.81 16.48
N HIS A 17 -25.18 -27.74 16.29
CA HIS A 17 -24.69 -26.45 15.83
C HIS A 17 -23.62 -25.89 16.76
N CYS A 18 -23.91 -25.80 18.07
CA CYS A 18 -22.96 -25.30 19.07
C CYS A 18 -21.68 -26.13 19.13
N ILE A 19 -21.76 -27.45 18.93
CA ILE A 19 -20.57 -28.31 18.88
C ILE A 19 -19.79 -28.03 17.59
N PHE A 20 -20.46 -27.88 16.45
CA PHE A 20 -19.79 -27.75 15.16
C PHE A 20 -19.18 -26.38 14.95
N THR A 21 -19.68 -25.32 15.59
CA THR A 21 -19.05 -23.98 15.57
C THR A 21 -17.69 -23.95 16.26
N GLU A 22 -17.40 -24.90 17.15
CA GLU A 22 -16.11 -25.02 17.86
C GLU A 22 -15.06 -25.84 17.09
N ILE A 23 -15.42 -26.41 15.93
CA ILE A 23 -14.52 -27.26 15.14
C ILE A 23 -13.61 -26.40 14.25
N GLU A 24 -12.41 -26.90 13.97
CA GLU A 24 -11.51 -26.31 12.96
C GLU A 24 -12.11 -26.40 11.55
N LEU A 25 -11.94 -25.35 10.75
CA LEU A 25 -12.56 -25.26 9.42
C LEU A 25 -12.15 -26.42 8.51
N ALA A 26 -10.89 -26.87 8.62
CA ALA A 26 -10.36 -27.98 7.83
C ALA A 26 -11.04 -29.33 8.14
N ASP A 27 -11.49 -29.51 9.39
CA ASP A 27 -12.05 -30.77 9.90
C ASP A 27 -13.54 -30.93 9.57
N LEU A 28 -14.24 -29.84 9.22
CA LEU A 28 -15.65 -29.88 8.81
C LEU A 28 -15.87 -30.83 7.62
N SER A 29 -14.91 -30.86 6.70
CA SER A 29 -14.92 -31.77 5.55
C SER A 29 -14.83 -33.24 5.96
N ALA A 30 -13.98 -33.57 6.93
CA ALA A 30 -13.85 -34.93 7.45
C ALA A 30 -15.11 -35.33 8.22
N LEU A 31 -15.67 -34.43 9.04
CA LEU A 31 -16.92 -34.65 9.77
C LEU A 31 -18.08 -34.96 8.82
N SER A 32 -18.19 -34.22 7.71
CA SER A 32 -19.23 -34.42 6.69
C SER A 32 -19.15 -35.77 5.98
N GLN A 33 -18.00 -36.45 6.02
CA GLN A 33 -17.76 -37.74 5.36
C GLN A 33 -18.00 -38.93 6.29
N THR A 34 -18.25 -38.70 7.59
CA THR A 34 -18.40 -39.78 8.57
C THR A 34 -19.72 -40.52 8.44
N CYS A 35 -20.85 -39.81 8.22
CA CYS A 35 -22.16 -40.42 8.00
C CYS A 35 -23.11 -39.53 7.20
N ARG A 36 -24.20 -40.12 6.68
CA ARG A 36 -25.22 -39.40 5.87
C ARG A 36 -25.93 -38.29 6.63
N LEU A 37 -26.18 -38.47 7.93
CA LEU A 37 -26.87 -37.48 8.75
C LEU A 37 -26.02 -36.22 8.91
N LEU A 38 -24.74 -36.38 9.25
CA LEU A 38 -23.79 -35.28 9.37
C LEU A 38 -23.52 -34.62 8.02
N ASN A 39 -23.40 -35.41 6.94
CA ASN A 39 -23.29 -34.87 5.59
C ASN A 39 -24.49 -33.96 5.26
N SER A 40 -25.71 -34.43 5.51
CA SER A 40 -26.94 -33.69 5.26
C SER A 40 -27.10 -32.47 6.17
N TYR A 41 -26.59 -32.53 7.39
CA TYR A 41 -26.67 -31.42 8.35
C TYR A 41 -25.70 -30.29 8.01
N ILE A 42 -24.50 -30.63 7.54
CA ILE A 42 -23.44 -29.67 7.23
C ILE A 42 -23.67 -29.05 5.85
N ARG A 43 -23.96 -29.89 4.85
CA ARG A 43 -24.11 -29.43 3.46
C ARG A 43 -25.22 -28.40 3.33
N SER A 44 -24.91 -27.25 2.73
CA SER A 44 -25.87 -26.15 2.52
C SER A 44 -26.46 -25.56 3.81
N ASN A 45 -25.84 -25.80 4.97
CA ASN A 45 -26.22 -25.17 6.22
C ASN A 45 -25.58 -23.79 6.34
N ARG A 46 -26.28 -22.80 5.79
CA ARG A 46 -25.81 -21.41 5.72
C ARG A 46 -25.46 -20.83 7.09
N LEU A 47 -26.26 -21.09 8.12
CA LEU A 47 -26.02 -20.56 9.46
C LEU A 47 -24.74 -21.13 10.06
N LEU A 48 -24.53 -22.45 9.92
CA LEU A 48 -23.31 -23.10 10.40
C LEU A 48 -22.07 -22.55 9.69
N HIS A 49 -22.14 -22.40 8.37
CA HIS A 49 -21.02 -21.87 7.60
C HIS A 49 -20.72 -20.41 7.95
N LYS A 50 -21.76 -19.60 8.14
CA LYS A 50 -21.62 -18.21 8.59
C LYS A 50 -20.95 -18.13 9.96
N ASP A 51 -21.48 -18.82 10.95
CA ASP A 51 -20.97 -18.77 12.33
C ASP A 51 -19.53 -19.26 12.42
N LEU A 52 -19.19 -20.33 11.66
CA LEU A 52 -17.82 -20.81 11.53
C LEU A 52 -16.87 -19.78 10.90
N TYR A 53 -17.34 -19.11 9.84
CA TYR A 53 -16.53 -18.11 9.14
C TYR A 53 -16.27 -16.89 10.04
N ILE A 54 -17.32 -16.27 10.58
CA ILE A 54 -17.20 -15.04 11.38
C ILE A 54 -16.46 -15.27 12.70
N THR A 55 -16.36 -16.52 13.17
CA THR A 55 -15.53 -16.84 14.35
C THR A 55 -14.04 -16.59 14.06
N ARG A 56 -13.58 -16.84 12.83
CA ARG A 56 -12.15 -16.79 12.44
C ARG A 56 -11.79 -15.65 11.47
N TYR A 57 -12.76 -15.05 10.80
CA TYR A 57 -12.59 -14.00 9.81
C TYR A 57 -13.52 -12.83 10.12
N ASP A 58 -13.22 -11.65 9.56
CA ASP A 58 -14.10 -10.49 9.68
C ASP A 58 -15.37 -10.70 8.87
N GLU A 59 -16.51 -10.24 9.40
CA GLU A 59 -17.79 -10.38 8.70
C GLU A 59 -17.81 -9.45 7.47
N PRO A 60 -18.12 -9.98 6.26
CA PRO A 60 -18.16 -9.21 5.02
C PRO A 60 -19.40 -8.29 4.95
N THR A 61 -19.46 -7.29 5.82
CA THR A 61 -20.59 -6.37 6.00
C THR A 61 -20.75 -5.34 4.87
N ARG A 62 -19.72 -5.17 4.04
CA ARG A 62 -19.70 -4.20 2.92
C ARG A 62 -20.26 -4.74 1.62
N CYS A 63 -20.64 -6.01 1.57
CA CYS A 63 -21.26 -6.62 0.40
C CYS A 63 -22.76 -6.27 0.34
N GLU A 64 -23.26 -5.88 -0.82
CA GLU A 64 -24.69 -5.61 -1.02
C GLU A 64 -25.55 -6.88 -0.86
N GLU A 65 -25.01 -8.02 -1.30
CA GLU A 65 -25.63 -9.33 -1.16
C GLU A 65 -24.90 -10.17 -0.10
N GLU A 66 -25.67 -11.00 0.63
CA GLU A 66 -25.08 -11.92 1.59
C GLU A 66 -24.22 -12.96 0.85
N PRO A 67 -22.93 -13.12 1.22
CA PRO A 67 -22.03 -14.00 0.50
C PRO A 67 -22.33 -15.47 0.74
N ASP A 68 -21.86 -16.31 -0.19
CA ASP A 68 -21.85 -17.75 -0.01
C ASP A 68 -20.78 -18.14 1.02
N TYR A 69 -21.21 -18.32 2.27
CA TYR A 69 -20.33 -18.72 3.37
C TYR A 69 -19.74 -20.14 3.18
N GLU A 70 -20.39 -21.03 2.42
CA GLU A 70 -19.83 -22.36 2.13
C GLU A 70 -18.60 -22.23 1.21
N ASP A 71 -18.71 -21.43 0.15
CA ASP A 71 -17.59 -21.12 -0.76
C ASP A 71 -16.47 -20.36 -0.03
N LEU A 72 -16.83 -19.38 0.82
CA LEU A 72 -15.88 -18.63 1.64
C LEU A 72 -15.06 -19.56 2.55
N LEU A 73 -15.70 -20.54 3.20
CA LEU A 73 -15.01 -21.51 4.04
C LEU A 73 -14.05 -22.39 3.23
N HIS A 74 -14.47 -22.85 2.04
CA HIS A 74 -13.58 -23.63 1.18
C HIS A 74 -12.34 -22.86 0.75
N ARG A 75 -12.50 -21.58 0.38
CA ARG A 75 -11.39 -20.68 0.05
C ARG A 75 -10.48 -20.42 1.25
N ALA A 76 -11.07 -20.15 2.42
CA ALA A 76 -10.35 -19.94 3.67
C ALA A 76 -9.48 -21.15 4.04
N VAL A 77 -10.03 -22.36 4.01
CA VAL A 77 -9.28 -23.60 4.29
C VAL A 77 -8.18 -23.82 3.27
N ARG A 78 -8.43 -23.54 1.98
CA ARG A 78 -7.40 -23.63 0.93
C ARG A 78 -6.26 -22.65 1.19
N LEU A 79 -6.58 -21.41 1.56
CA LEU A 79 -5.59 -20.37 1.86
C LEU A 79 -4.75 -20.72 3.09
N GLN A 80 -5.38 -21.19 4.18
CA GLN A 80 -4.68 -21.65 5.39
C GLN A 80 -3.67 -22.77 5.07
N LYS A 81 -4.11 -23.80 4.33
CA LYS A 81 -3.23 -24.89 3.89
C LYS A 81 -2.05 -24.40 3.04
N LEU A 82 -2.25 -23.35 2.23
CA LEU A 82 -1.18 -22.74 1.44
C LEU A 82 -0.22 -21.89 2.29
N PHE A 83 -0.69 -21.27 3.36
CA PHE A 83 0.20 -20.58 4.30
C PHE A 83 1.04 -21.57 5.13
N GLU A 84 0.46 -22.70 5.51
CA GLU A 84 1.09 -23.71 6.36
C GLU A 84 2.04 -24.66 5.62
N THR A 85 1.83 -24.91 4.32
CA THR A 85 2.70 -25.82 3.57
C THR A 85 4.15 -25.33 3.54
N GLU A 86 5.11 -26.24 3.75
CA GLU A 86 6.55 -25.95 3.61
C GLU A 86 7.03 -26.10 2.14
N ASN A 87 6.15 -26.55 1.25
CA ASN A 87 6.48 -26.76 -0.17
C ASN A 87 6.38 -25.43 -0.94
N LEU A 88 7.54 -24.79 -1.20
CA LEU A 88 7.66 -23.55 -1.95
C LEU A 88 7.07 -23.66 -3.38
N ASP A 89 7.29 -24.77 -4.08
CA ASP A 89 6.74 -24.98 -5.43
C ASP A 89 5.21 -25.08 -5.42
N SER A 90 4.64 -25.58 -4.33
CA SER A 90 3.19 -25.58 -4.12
C SER A 90 2.67 -24.15 -3.91
N LYS A 91 3.36 -23.32 -3.12
CA LYS A 91 3.00 -21.91 -2.93
C LYS A 91 3.05 -21.16 -4.25
N ARG A 92 4.17 -21.25 -4.99
CA ARG A 92 4.38 -20.59 -6.28
C ARG A 92 3.32 -20.95 -7.32
N ARG A 93 2.98 -22.24 -7.47
CA ARG A 93 1.93 -22.71 -8.39
C ARG A 93 0.53 -22.17 -8.04
N HIS A 94 0.31 -21.77 -6.79
CA HIS A 94 -0.96 -21.23 -6.32
C HIS A 94 -0.93 -19.71 -6.11
N LEU A 95 0.12 -19.02 -6.57
CA LEU A 95 0.27 -17.57 -6.43
C LEU A 95 -0.97 -16.82 -6.92
N HIS A 96 -1.53 -17.21 -8.07
CA HIS A 96 -2.76 -16.61 -8.62
C HIS A 96 -3.93 -16.59 -7.64
N PHE A 97 -4.16 -17.71 -6.94
CA PHE A 97 -5.25 -17.81 -5.96
C PHE A 97 -4.95 -16.94 -4.74
N VAL A 98 -3.70 -16.94 -4.27
CA VAL A 98 -3.29 -16.15 -3.09
C VAL A 98 -3.36 -14.64 -3.35
N THR A 99 -2.95 -14.19 -4.54
CA THR A 99 -3.02 -12.77 -4.93
C THR A 99 -4.44 -12.30 -5.24
N GLN A 100 -5.43 -13.20 -5.34
CA GLN A 100 -6.85 -12.85 -5.38
C GLN A 100 -7.48 -12.81 -3.99
N GLU A 101 -7.20 -13.81 -3.15
CA GLU A 101 -7.85 -13.93 -1.84
C GLU A 101 -7.29 -12.96 -0.79
N ILE A 102 -5.98 -12.65 -0.80
CA ILE A 102 -5.44 -11.71 0.19
C ILE A 102 -5.99 -10.29 0.01
N PRO A 103 -5.99 -9.68 -1.19
CA PRO A 103 -6.60 -8.36 -1.37
C PRO A 103 -8.08 -8.33 -0.94
N ARG A 104 -8.84 -9.40 -1.22
CA ARG A 104 -10.22 -9.55 -0.75
C ARG A 104 -10.30 -9.52 0.78
N LEU A 105 -9.43 -10.24 1.49
CA LEU A 105 -9.39 -10.20 2.96
C LEU A 105 -9.01 -8.80 3.48
N VAL A 106 -8.09 -8.11 2.80
CA VAL A 106 -7.69 -6.74 3.13
C VAL A 106 -8.84 -5.74 2.96
N GLU A 107 -9.63 -5.88 1.89
CA GLU A 107 -10.81 -5.04 1.61
C GLU A 107 -11.94 -5.25 2.63
N LEU A 108 -12.11 -6.50 3.09
CA LEU A 108 -13.14 -6.90 4.04
C LEU A 108 -12.74 -6.75 5.51
N ALA A 109 -11.48 -6.39 5.77
CA ALA A 109 -10.97 -6.28 7.13
C ALA A 109 -11.67 -5.16 7.93
N ASP A 110 -11.73 -5.36 9.24
CA ASP A 110 -12.17 -4.31 10.15
C ASP A 110 -11.30 -3.04 10.02
N LEU A 111 -11.93 -1.87 10.16
CA LEU A 111 -11.23 -0.59 10.13
C LEU A 111 -10.36 -0.37 11.37
N GLN A 112 -10.63 -1.06 12.47
CA GLN A 112 -9.75 -1.17 13.63
C GLN A 112 -8.85 -2.39 13.41
N GLN A 113 -7.61 -2.14 13.00
CA GLN A 113 -6.69 -3.22 12.64
C GLN A 113 -6.43 -4.20 13.79
N ASP A 114 -6.38 -3.69 15.02
CA ASP A 114 -6.20 -4.49 16.22
C ASP A 114 -7.39 -5.42 16.50
N GLU A 115 -8.59 -5.08 16.03
CA GLU A 115 -9.80 -5.90 16.15
C GLU A 115 -10.01 -6.83 14.93
N SER A 116 -9.37 -6.54 13.79
CA SER A 116 -9.51 -7.31 12.55
C SER A 116 -8.88 -8.70 12.64
N LYS A 117 -9.72 -9.73 12.51
CA LYS A 117 -9.29 -11.13 12.41
C LYS A 117 -8.55 -11.40 11.10
N ASN A 118 -8.98 -10.75 10.01
CA ASN A 118 -8.33 -10.87 8.72
C ASN A 118 -6.87 -10.36 8.79
N MET A 119 -6.66 -9.20 9.40
CA MET A 119 -5.32 -8.63 9.57
C MET A 119 -4.45 -9.48 10.49
N GLN A 120 -4.98 -9.95 11.62
CA GLN A 120 -4.25 -10.84 12.53
C GLN A 120 -3.80 -12.13 11.82
N LEU A 121 -4.69 -12.75 11.04
CA LEU A 121 -4.37 -13.94 10.24
C LEU A 121 -3.24 -13.66 9.24
N LEU A 122 -3.33 -12.56 8.50
CA LEU A 122 -2.32 -12.19 7.49
C LEU A 122 -0.99 -11.81 8.15
N GLU A 123 -1.00 -11.10 9.27
CA GLU A 123 0.20 -10.78 10.03
C GLU A 123 0.91 -12.05 10.50
N ASP A 124 0.18 -13.01 11.06
CA ASP A 124 0.75 -14.25 11.56
C ASP A 124 1.22 -15.17 10.43
N ALA A 125 0.46 -15.28 9.33
CA ALA A 125 0.86 -16.05 8.15
C ALA A 125 2.20 -15.55 7.56
N PHE A 126 2.38 -14.24 7.46
CA PHE A 126 3.59 -13.64 6.86
C PHE A 126 4.77 -13.49 7.83
N ARG A 127 4.64 -13.97 9.08
CA ARG A 127 5.83 -14.26 9.93
C ARG A 127 6.66 -15.41 9.36
N ASN A 128 6.04 -16.28 8.58
CA ASN A 128 6.76 -17.31 7.83
C ASN A 128 7.43 -16.69 6.60
N THR A 129 8.77 -16.71 6.60
CA THR A 129 9.60 -16.24 5.47
C THR A 129 9.24 -16.92 4.15
N ASP A 130 8.84 -18.19 4.16
CA ASP A 130 8.46 -18.93 2.94
C ASP A 130 7.24 -18.30 2.23
N ASN A 131 6.33 -17.69 3.01
CA ASN A 131 5.18 -16.95 2.47
C ASN A 131 5.62 -15.61 1.88
N VAL A 132 6.57 -14.93 2.54
CA VAL A 132 7.18 -13.70 2.00
C VAL A 132 7.88 -14.00 0.68
N ASP A 133 8.77 -14.99 0.68
CA ASP A 133 9.59 -15.39 -0.47
C ASP A 133 8.72 -15.83 -1.66
N SER A 134 7.66 -16.60 -1.40
CA SER A 134 6.84 -17.17 -2.47
C SER A 134 5.74 -16.24 -2.98
N PHE A 135 5.23 -15.32 -2.15
CA PHE A 135 4.07 -14.50 -2.50
C PHE A 135 4.39 -13.02 -2.70
N LEU A 136 5.39 -12.47 -2.00
CA LEU A 136 5.78 -11.06 -2.09
C LEU A 136 7.04 -10.84 -2.95
N CYS A 137 7.87 -11.88 -3.12
CA CYS A 137 9.12 -11.79 -3.87
C CYS A 137 9.05 -12.51 -5.22
N ALA A 138 7.94 -12.31 -5.95
CA ALA A 138 7.72 -12.91 -7.26
C ALA A 138 7.59 -11.89 -8.41
N SER A 139 7.99 -10.64 -8.19
CA SER A 139 8.17 -9.65 -9.26
C SER A 139 9.50 -9.84 -10.00
N SER A 140 9.70 -9.08 -11.08
CA SER A 140 10.92 -9.10 -11.86
C SER A 140 12.13 -8.60 -11.07
N LEU A 141 11.96 -7.86 -9.96
CA LEU A 141 13.08 -7.55 -9.06
C LEU A 141 13.82 -8.82 -8.62
N PHE A 142 13.11 -9.93 -8.51
CA PHE A 142 13.60 -11.26 -8.11
C PHE A 142 13.78 -12.21 -9.32
N ALA A 143 13.98 -11.66 -10.52
CA ALA A 143 14.38 -12.45 -11.68
C ALA A 143 15.73 -13.16 -11.44
N PRO A 144 16.03 -14.24 -12.19
CA PRO A 144 17.33 -14.90 -12.11
C PRO A 144 18.49 -13.90 -12.19
N ASP A 145 19.48 -14.06 -11.31
CA ASP A 145 20.62 -13.15 -11.19
C ASP A 145 20.26 -11.69 -10.89
N ARG A 146 19.14 -11.41 -10.21
CA ARG A 146 18.80 -10.07 -9.69
C ARG A 146 18.73 -10.02 -8.17
N ALA A 147 17.74 -9.39 -7.56
CA ALA A 147 17.65 -9.25 -6.10
C ALA A 147 17.28 -10.57 -5.43
N GLY A 148 17.57 -10.66 -4.12
CA GLY A 148 17.22 -11.82 -3.30
C GLY A 148 18.29 -12.91 -3.25
N GLY A 149 17.92 -14.03 -2.64
CA GLY A 149 18.68 -15.27 -2.51
C GLY A 149 18.10 -16.41 -3.35
N ASN A 150 18.30 -17.64 -2.91
CA ASN A 150 17.91 -18.84 -3.68
C ASN A 150 16.41 -19.17 -3.62
N ASP A 151 15.69 -18.62 -2.65
CA ASP A 151 14.29 -18.96 -2.37
C ASP A 151 13.31 -17.99 -3.03
N GLN A 152 13.73 -16.77 -3.34
CA GLN A 152 12.96 -15.77 -4.08
C GLN A 152 13.11 -16.01 -5.59
N MET A 153 12.00 -15.90 -6.33
CA MET A 153 11.99 -16.15 -7.77
C MET A 153 10.81 -15.44 -8.41
N GLU A 154 11.05 -14.76 -9.54
CA GLU A 154 9.99 -14.14 -10.33
C GLU A 154 8.93 -15.14 -10.80
N ALA A 155 7.69 -14.66 -10.96
CA ALA A 155 6.62 -15.46 -11.53
C ALA A 155 6.73 -15.56 -13.06
N ASP A 156 6.24 -16.68 -13.59
CA ASP A 156 6.31 -17.03 -15.02
C ASP A 156 5.63 -16.02 -15.96
N THR A 157 4.60 -15.33 -15.47
CA THR A 157 3.75 -14.42 -16.27
C THR A 157 3.79 -13.01 -15.70
N GLU A 158 3.66 -12.01 -16.58
CA GLU A 158 3.65 -10.59 -16.19
C GLU A 158 2.49 -10.30 -15.23
N GLU A 159 1.32 -10.90 -15.47
CA GLU A 159 0.14 -10.74 -14.63
C GLU A 159 0.40 -11.21 -13.19
N LEU A 160 1.12 -12.32 -13.01
CA LEU A 160 1.47 -12.81 -11.68
C LEU A 160 2.57 -11.99 -11.02
N ARG A 161 3.54 -11.48 -11.79
CA ARG A 161 4.56 -10.56 -11.27
C ARG A 161 3.94 -9.27 -10.75
N GLN A 162 3.04 -8.67 -11.54
CA GLN A 162 2.28 -7.47 -11.17
C GLN A 162 1.39 -7.74 -9.94
N ALA A 163 0.72 -8.90 -9.87
CA ALA A 163 -0.12 -9.25 -8.72
C ALA A 163 0.70 -9.48 -7.43
N SER A 164 1.89 -10.08 -7.52
CA SER A 164 2.81 -10.24 -6.39
C SER A 164 3.35 -8.88 -5.92
N ALA A 165 3.75 -8.01 -6.85
CA ALA A 165 4.22 -6.65 -6.53
C ALA A 165 3.13 -5.81 -5.86
N LYS A 166 1.87 -5.91 -6.34
CA LYS A 166 0.70 -5.29 -5.67
C LYS A 166 0.53 -5.81 -4.25
N LEU A 167 0.66 -7.13 -4.06
CA LEU A 167 0.56 -7.75 -2.75
C LEU A 167 1.66 -7.27 -1.80
N HIS A 168 2.90 -7.10 -2.29
CA HIS A 168 3.99 -6.51 -1.51
C HIS A 168 3.70 -5.04 -1.15
N CYS A 169 3.12 -4.25 -2.05
CA CYS A 169 2.68 -2.88 -1.74
C CYS A 169 1.59 -2.85 -0.65
N LEU A 170 0.63 -3.79 -0.69
CA LEU A 170 -0.39 -3.94 0.35
C LEU A 170 0.20 -4.42 1.68
N TYR A 171 1.15 -5.35 1.65
CA TYR A 171 1.95 -5.77 2.81
C TYR A 171 2.65 -4.56 3.43
N GLY A 172 3.20 -3.69 2.58
CA GLY A 172 3.63 -2.35 2.95
C GLY A 172 4.83 -2.34 3.88
N VAL A 173 5.70 -3.35 3.83
CA VAL A 173 7.02 -3.35 4.47
C VAL A 173 8.06 -3.65 3.39
N PRO A 174 8.99 -2.73 3.10
CA PRO A 174 9.90 -2.91 1.98
C PRO A 174 10.95 -3.98 2.27
N ILE A 175 10.94 -5.01 1.41
CA ILE A 175 11.86 -6.15 1.45
C ILE A 175 13.17 -5.78 0.77
N ASP A 176 14.25 -5.67 1.55
CA ASP A 176 15.60 -5.38 1.04
C ASP A 176 16.54 -6.59 1.15
N VAL A 177 16.63 -7.13 2.36
CA VAL A 177 17.21 -8.45 2.68
C VAL A 177 16.20 -9.12 3.62
N ILE A 178 15.70 -10.31 3.27
CA ILE A 178 14.76 -11.02 4.15
C ILE A 178 15.57 -11.59 5.33
N PRO A 179 15.32 -11.12 6.56
CA PRO A 179 16.06 -11.63 7.69
C PRO A 179 15.56 -13.04 8.04
N PRO A 180 16.44 -13.95 8.50
CA PRO A 180 16.04 -15.32 8.83
C PRO A 180 14.95 -15.34 9.93
N ARG A 181 14.14 -16.41 9.98
CA ARG A 181 12.98 -16.57 10.89
C ARG A 181 13.19 -16.12 12.35
N SER A 182 14.42 -16.18 12.88
CA SER A 182 14.76 -15.73 14.25
C SER A 182 14.71 -14.21 14.48
N PHE A 183 14.74 -13.40 13.42
CA PHE A 183 14.79 -11.93 13.51
C PHE A 183 13.43 -11.31 13.85
N PHE A 184 12.33 -11.89 13.37
CA PHE A 184 10.97 -11.42 13.66
C PHE A 184 10.58 -11.60 15.13
N THR A 185 11.14 -12.59 15.82
CA THR A 185 10.97 -12.79 17.27
C THR A 185 11.67 -11.71 18.09
N ILE A 186 12.73 -11.10 17.55
CA ILE A 186 13.55 -10.06 18.21
C ILE A 186 12.91 -8.68 18.05
N LEU A 187 12.38 -8.34 16.87
CA LEU A 187 11.75 -7.04 16.60
C LEU A 187 10.56 -6.76 17.53
N ARG A 188 9.78 -7.78 17.93
CA ARG A 188 8.65 -7.61 18.87
C ARG A 188 9.08 -7.47 20.34
N ARG A 189 10.29 -7.90 20.71
CA ARG A 189 10.81 -7.81 22.11
C ARG A 189 11.61 -6.54 22.38
N HIS A 190 12.03 -5.80 21.36
CA HIS A 190 13.01 -4.71 21.48
C HIS A 190 12.49 -3.31 21.13
N ALA A 191 11.17 -3.08 21.21
CA ALA A 191 10.57 -1.75 21.03
C ALA A 191 11.14 -0.67 21.98
N ASP A 192 11.87 -1.04 23.05
CA ASP A 192 12.39 -0.12 24.08
C ASP A 192 13.94 0.00 24.14
N ARG A 193 14.72 -0.41 23.12
CA ARG A 193 16.18 -0.18 23.15
C ARG A 193 16.82 0.04 21.77
N PRO A 194 17.82 0.95 21.64
CA PRO A 194 18.51 1.18 20.37
C PRO A 194 19.28 -0.08 19.96
N LEU A 195 19.08 -0.53 18.72
CA LEU A 195 19.84 -1.61 18.12
C LEU A 195 21.28 -1.13 17.91
N THR A 196 22.23 -1.74 18.62
CA THR A 196 23.66 -1.46 18.44
C THR A 196 24.14 -2.00 17.10
N SER A 197 24.80 -1.14 16.32
CA SER A 197 25.50 -1.43 15.07
C SER A 197 26.61 -2.46 15.29
N THR A 198 26.28 -3.76 15.25
CA THR A 198 27.28 -4.83 15.14
C THR A 198 26.69 -6.09 14.50
N VAL A 199 26.33 -6.00 13.22
CA VAL A 199 26.22 -7.19 12.34
C VAL A 199 27.01 -6.90 11.06
N CYS A 200 28.30 -6.61 11.22
CA CYS A 200 29.26 -6.69 10.14
C CYS A 200 30.10 -7.96 10.35
N THR A 201 30.27 -8.72 9.26
CA THR A 201 31.14 -9.91 9.10
C THR A 201 30.59 -11.26 9.60
N ARG A 202 29.79 -11.92 8.73
CA ARG A 202 29.93 -13.34 8.33
C ARG A 202 28.70 -13.85 7.57
N SER A 203 28.80 -13.96 6.24
CA SER A 203 28.42 -15.15 5.46
C SER A 203 28.56 -14.89 3.96
N HIS A 204 29.36 -15.70 3.28
CA HIS A 204 29.51 -15.71 1.82
C HIS A 204 28.29 -16.35 1.10
N SER A 205 27.09 -16.07 1.61
CA SER A 205 25.80 -16.59 1.11
C SER A 205 24.68 -15.56 1.35
N ALA A 206 25.02 -14.26 1.33
CA ALA A 206 24.05 -13.18 1.49
C ALA A 206 23.42 -12.89 0.13
N GLY A 207 22.08 -12.97 0.04
CA GLY A 207 21.34 -12.58 -1.16
C GLY A 207 21.68 -11.16 -1.60
N ARG A 208 21.45 -10.86 -2.87
CA ARG A 208 21.72 -9.55 -3.44
C ARG A 208 20.66 -8.56 -2.91
N VAL A 209 21.11 -7.40 -2.44
CA VAL A 209 20.23 -6.38 -1.83
C VAL A 209 19.22 -5.86 -2.84
N THR A 210 17.95 -5.79 -2.45
CA THR A 210 16.84 -5.49 -3.38
C THR A 210 16.80 -4.01 -3.77
N HIS A 211 17.16 -3.12 -2.83
CA HIS A 211 17.03 -1.68 -3.05
C HIS A 211 17.91 -1.15 -4.20
N THR A 212 19.04 -1.77 -4.52
CA THR A 212 19.92 -1.32 -5.63
C THR A 212 19.33 -1.64 -7.00
N TYR A 213 18.62 -2.75 -7.13
CA TYR A 213 17.85 -3.12 -8.33
C TYR A 213 16.54 -2.33 -8.43
N ALA A 214 15.86 -2.09 -7.30
CA ALA A 214 14.71 -1.21 -7.27
C ALA A 214 15.09 0.23 -7.68
N ARG A 215 16.24 0.72 -7.20
CA ARG A 215 16.81 2.01 -7.58
C ARG A 215 17.10 2.08 -9.08
N SER A 216 17.68 1.02 -9.66
CA SER A 216 17.95 1.00 -11.11
C SER A 216 16.67 1.09 -11.93
N LYS A 217 15.58 0.43 -11.50
CA LYS A 217 14.26 0.56 -12.11
C LYS A 217 13.68 1.97 -11.92
N VAL A 218 13.73 2.55 -10.73
CA VAL A 218 13.14 3.87 -10.44
C VAL A 218 13.81 4.99 -11.25
N TYR A 219 15.14 4.97 -11.37
CA TYR A 219 15.91 6.03 -12.05
C TYR A 219 16.22 5.75 -13.52
N ASP A 220 15.65 4.70 -14.11
CA ASP A 220 15.75 4.46 -15.55
C ASP A 220 14.81 5.41 -16.31
N LEU A 221 15.38 6.46 -16.91
CA LEU A 221 14.64 7.51 -17.62
C LEU A 221 13.93 6.97 -18.89
N ARG A 222 14.27 5.76 -19.34
CA ARG A 222 13.54 5.08 -20.43
C ARG A 222 12.11 4.69 -20.03
N GLU A 223 11.82 4.59 -18.73
CA GLU A 223 10.48 4.29 -18.20
C GLU A 223 9.63 5.57 -18.01
N TYR A 224 10.15 6.76 -18.32
CA TYR A 224 9.43 8.03 -18.18
C TYR A 224 9.01 8.52 -19.57
N THR A 225 7.81 8.13 -19.96
CA THR A 225 7.25 8.38 -21.30
C THR A 225 5.82 8.89 -21.22
N ASP A 226 5.33 9.48 -22.30
CA ASP A 226 3.94 9.91 -22.41
C ASP A 226 2.95 8.74 -22.22
N ALA A 227 3.28 7.55 -22.73
CA ALA A 227 2.46 6.35 -22.58
C ALA A 227 2.35 5.88 -21.12
N THR A 228 3.44 6.02 -20.36
CA THR A 228 3.47 5.75 -18.91
C THR A 228 2.97 6.95 -18.08
N LEU A 229 2.56 8.04 -18.74
CA LEU A 229 2.19 9.30 -18.09
C LEU A 229 3.27 9.82 -17.13
N TRP A 230 4.53 9.43 -17.34
CA TRP A 230 5.67 9.68 -16.45
C TRP A 230 5.51 9.16 -15.00
N GLY A 231 4.47 8.36 -14.75
CA GLY A 231 4.14 7.75 -13.46
C GLY A 231 4.39 6.24 -13.46
N PRO A 232 3.96 5.55 -12.40
CA PRO A 232 4.03 4.09 -12.32
C PRO A 232 2.87 3.44 -13.10
N PHE A 233 2.78 3.71 -14.40
CA PHE A 233 1.76 3.17 -15.30
C PHE A 233 2.38 2.31 -16.39
N MET A 234 1.60 1.36 -16.91
CA MET A 234 2.03 0.47 -17.98
C MET A 234 2.39 1.26 -19.25
N LYS A 235 3.46 0.84 -19.91
CA LYS A 235 3.98 1.46 -21.15
C LYS A 235 3.10 1.29 -22.39
N ASP A 236 2.00 0.54 -22.28
CA ASP A 236 1.07 0.26 -23.37
C ASP A 236 0.01 1.36 -23.56
N GLY A 237 0.06 2.43 -22.74
CA GLY A 237 -0.90 3.54 -22.79
C GLY A 237 -2.26 3.21 -22.18
N SER A 238 -2.44 2.02 -21.59
CA SER A 238 -3.70 1.58 -21.00
C SER A 238 -4.06 2.31 -19.69
N GLN A 239 -3.12 3.08 -19.13
CA GLN A 239 -3.21 3.70 -17.80
C GLN A 239 -3.40 2.70 -16.65
N LYS A 240 -3.17 1.42 -16.89
CA LYS A 240 -3.04 0.41 -15.85
C LYS A 240 -1.83 0.70 -15.00
N VAL A 241 -1.90 0.34 -13.72
CA VAL A 241 -0.78 0.56 -12.79
C VAL A 241 0.32 -0.47 -13.06
N ASP A 242 1.55 -0.01 -13.20
CA ASP A 242 2.75 -0.87 -13.12
C ASP A 242 3.11 -1.07 -11.64
N TRP A 243 2.55 -2.11 -11.04
CA TRP A 243 2.78 -2.47 -9.65
C TRP A 243 4.24 -2.87 -9.37
N GLU A 244 4.99 -3.36 -10.37
CA GLU A 244 6.43 -3.59 -10.19
C GLU A 244 7.20 -2.27 -10.08
N LYS A 245 6.75 -1.20 -10.75
CA LYS A 245 7.28 0.15 -10.54
C LYS A 245 6.88 0.71 -9.18
N VAL A 246 5.63 0.54 -8.76
CA VAL A 246 5.15 0.94 -7.41
C VAL A 246 5.95 0.23 -6.32
N GLU A 247 6.20 -1.07 -6.48
CA GLU A 247 7.03 -1.87 -5.56
C GLU A 247 8.45 -1.32 -5.48
N ALA A 248 9.09 -1.07 -6.62
CA ALA A 248 10.44 -0.51 -6.65
C ALA A 248 10.51 0.86 -5.95
N ILE A 249 9.50 1.72 -6.16
CA ILE A 249 9.36 3.01 -5.46
C ILE A 249 9.27 2.79 -3.94
N MET A 250 8.42 1.87 -3.48
CA MET A 250 8.27 1.54 -2.06
C MET A 250 9.59 1.05 -1.44
N VAL A 251 10.32 0.17 -2.13
CA VAL A 251 11.61 -0.36 -1.67
C VAL A 251 12.64 0.76 -1.52
N VAL A 252 12.78 1.62 -2.53
CA VAL A 252 13.75 2.73 -2.51
C VAL A 252 13.43 3.73 -1.42
N LEU A 253 12.18 4.17 -1.31
CA LEU A 253 11.76 5.14 -0.30
C LEU A 253 11.88 4.56 1.11
N GLY A 254 11.44 3.31 1.30
CA GLY A 254 11.53 2.63 2.59
C GLY A 254 12.97 2.39 3.05
N PHE A 255 13.87 2.04 2.15
CA PHE A 255 15.31 1.97 2.46
C PHE A 255 15.85 3.32 2.95
N ASN A 256 15.57 4.39 2.21
CA ASN A 256 16.05 5.73 2.56
C ASN A 256 15.41 6.27 3.86
N LEU A 257 14.11 6.03 4.09
CA LEU A 257 13.42 6.40 5.32
C LEU A 257 13.99 5.66 6.54
N ARG A 258 14.30 4.37 6.42
CA ARG A 258 14.98 3.60 7.50
C ARG A 258 16.32 4.21 7.84
N LYS A 259 17.18 4.41 6.83
CA LYS A 259 18.51 5.02 6.98
C LYS A 259 18.42 6.42 7.62
N PHE A 260 17.44 7.21 7.20
CA PHE A 260 17.19 8.54 7.73
C PHE A 260 16.71 8.50 9.19
N THR A 261 15.77 7.60 9.50
CA THR A 261 15.22 7.42 10.86
C THR A 261 16.31 7.01 11.84
N ASP A 262 17.16 6.05 11.46
CA ASP A 262 18.30 5.59 12.27
C ASP A 262 19.29 6.73 12.57
N ARG A 263 19.56 7.59 11.58
CA ARG A 263 20.42 8.78 11.75
C ARG A 263 19.79 9.86 12.64
N SER A 264 18.46 9.85 12.79
CA SER A 264 17.70 10.85 13.55
C SER A 264 17.32 10.42 14.97
N ASP A 265 17.86 9.30 15.47
CA ASP A 265 17.48 8.67 16.75
C ASP A 265 15.97 8.36 16.84
N GLY A 266 15.34 7.98 15.73
CA GLY A 266 13.91 7.62 15.72
C GLY A 266 12.93 8.79 15.85
N ARG A 267 13.36 10.04 15.65
CA ARG A 267 12.51 11.23 15.81
C ARG A 267 11.42 11.37 14.75
N PHE A 268 11.51 10.66 13.65
CA PHE A 268 10.52 10.70 12.58
C PHE A 268 9.75 9.38 12.51
N PRO A 269 8.41 9.42 12.33
CA PRO A 269 7.61 8.23 12.24
C PRO A 269 7.99 7.42 11.00
N MET A 270 8.29 6.13 11.21
CA MET A 270 8.57 5.20 10.13
C MET A 270 7.26 4.63 9.61
N VAL A 271 6.75 5.21 8.52
CA VAL A 271 5.74 4.54 7.68
C VAL A 271 6.35 3.29 7.05
N TRP A 272 5.50 2.31 6.76
CA TRP A 272 5.88 1.02 6.16
C TRP A 272 6.79 0.15 7.04
N ARG A 273 6.64 0.27 8.37
CA ARG A 273 7.31 -0.60 9.35
C ARG A 273 6.58 -1.92 9.53
N ASP A 274 5.27 -1.83 9.69
CA ASP A 274 4.44 -2.93 10.18
C ASP A 274 3.58 -3.49 9.03
N PRO A 275 3.52 -4.83 8.88
CA PRO A 275 2.72 -5.49 7.85
C PRO A 275 1.27 -5.06 7.86
N TRP A 276 0.69 -4.89 6.67
CA TRP A 276 -0.74 -4.67 6.45
C TRP A 276 -1.35 -3.38 7.06
N VAL A 277 -0.58 -2.62 7.86
CA VAL A 277 -1.05 -1.39 8.52
C VAL A 277 -1.56 -0.36 7.53
N GLY A 278 -2.86 -0.06 7.62
CA GLY A 278 -3.49 0.95 6.78
C GLY A 278 -3.78 0.50 5.35
N ALA A 279 -3.64 -0.79 5.01
CA ALA A 279 -3.92 -1.29 3.67
C ALA A 279 -5.41 -1.40 3.34
N THR A 280 -6.29 -1.37 4.35
CA THR A 280 -7.74 -1.49 4.17
C THR A 280 -8.35 -0.16 3.72
N PRO A 281 -9.27 -0.17 2.73
CA PRO A 281 -10.03 1.02 2.36
C PRO A 281 -10.79 1.59 3.57
N GLY A 282 -10.66 2.89 3.79
CA GLY A 282 -11.24 3.61 4.92
C GLY A 282 -10.47 3.49 6.25
N SER A 283 -9.29 2.87 6.25
CA SER A 283 -8.49 2.68 7.46
C SER A 283 -7.91 3.97 8.05
N TYR A 284 -7.84 5.05 7.29
CA TYR A 284 -7.39 6.33 7.80
C TYR A 284 -8.36 6.89 8.85
N LYS A 285 -7.82 7.29 10.00
CA LYS A 285 -8.55 8.04 11.04
C LYS A 285 -7.73 9.24 11.46
N SER A 286 -8.34 10.42 11.42
CA SER A 286 -7.76 11.61 12.03
C SER A 286 -7.93 11.56 13.55
N ALA A 287 -6.95 12.06 14.29
CA ALA A 287 -7.09 12.24 15.72
C ALA A 287 -8.27 13.18 16.03
N PRO A 288 -9.04 12.94 17.12
CA PRO A 288 -10.14 13.81 17.50
C PRO A 288 -9.63 15.20 17.92
N LYS A 289 -10.28 16.24 17.40
CA LYS A 289 -10.00 17.64 17.73
C LYS A 289 -10.05 17.87 19.24
N ILE A 290 -8.92 18.19 19.86
CA ILE A 290 -8.91 18.77 21.21
C ILE A 290 -9.36 20.22 21.05
N GLY A 291 -10.66 20.46 21.28
CA GLY A 291 -11.33 21.73 20.98
C GLY A 291 -10.59 22.95 21.55
N GLY A 292 -10.05 23.78 20.65
CA GLY A 292 -9.70 25.16 20.95
C GLY A 292 -10.97 26.03 20.95
N PRO A 293 -10.98 27.16 21.67
CA PRO A 293 -12.12 28.06 21.70
C PRO A 293 -12.46 28.55 20.28
N PRO A 294 -13.75 28.69 19.94
CA PRO A 294 -14.16 29.18 18.64
C PRO A 294 -13.62 30.59 18.43
N THR A 295 -12.73 30.75 17.45
CA THR A 295 -12.32 32.06 16.96
C THR A 295 -13.50 32.71 16.26
N HIS A 296 -13.86 33.93 16.67
CA HIS A 296 -14.81 34.76 15.95
C HIS A 296 -14.19 35.13 14.59
N LEU A 297 -14.71 34.56 13.51
CA LEU A 297 -14.32 34.84 12.14
C LEU A 297 -15.29 35.88 11.52
N GLU A 298 -14.78 36.73 10.63
CA GLU A 298 -15.58 37.73 9.90
C GLU A 298 -16.57 37.05 8.92
N ASP A 299 -17.66 37.73 8.56
CA ASP A 299 -18.74 37.16 7.74
C ASP A 299 -18.30 36.63 6.36
N GLY A 300 -17.22 37.18 5.78
CA GLY A 300 -16.64 36.72 4.52
C GLY A 300 -15.92 35.37 4.64
N ASP A 301 -15.19 35.17 5.73
CA ASP A 301 -14.45 33.94 6.02
C ASP A 301 -15.41 32.77 6.31
N ASN A 302 -16.59 33.07 6.88
CA ASN A 302 -17.62 32.06 7.14
C ASN A 302 -18.16 31.43 5.85
N LYS A 303 -18.40 32.20 4.78
CA LYS A 303 -18.88 31.65 3.49
C LYS A 303 -17.83 30.79 2.80
N ILE A 304 -16.56 31.21 2.81
CA ILE A 304 -15.46 30.43 2.23
C ILE A 304 -15.30 29.11 2.99
N ARG A 305 -15.39 29.16 4.31
CA ARG A 305 -15.35 27.97 5.16
C ARG A 305 -16.53 27.03 4.93
N GLU A 306 -17.74 27.56 4.76
CA GLU A 306 -18.93 26.75 4.46
C GLU A 306 -18.81 26.02 3.12
N LEU A 307 -18.33 26.71 2.07
CA LEU A 307 -18.04 26.11 0.77
C LEU A 307 -16.96 25.02 0.86
N ALA A 308 -15.89 25.27 1.61
CA ALA A 308 -14.83 24.28 1.84
C ALA A 308 -15.38 23.02 2.54
N LEU A 309 -16.16 23.19 3.61
CA LEU A 309 -16.81 22.07 4.31
C LEU A 309 -17.79 21.30 3.42
N SER A 310 -18.52 21.99 2.55
CA SER A 310 -19.42 21.36 1.59
C SER A 310 -18.66 20.52 0.56
N LEU A 311 -17.53 21.02 0.06
CA LEU A 311 -16.67 20.27 -0.87
C LEU A 311 -16.05 19.06 -0.17
N ASP A 312 -15.53 19.23 1.04
CA ASP A 312 -14.93 18.16 1.83
C ASP A 312 -15.92 17.02 2.12
N ALA A 313 -17.20 17.35 2.34
CA ALA A 313 -18.26 16.36 2.53
C ALA A 313 -18.59 15.55 1.26
N MET A 314 -18.35 16.12 0.08
CA MET A 314 -18.58 15.46 -1.22
C MET A 314 -17.34 14.72 -1.74
N ASP A 315 -16.18 14.88 -1.10
CA ASP A 315 -14.92 14.27 -1.53
C ASP A 315 -14.83 12.78 -1.15
N PRO A 316 -14.83 11.86 -2.14
CA PRO A 316 -14.71 10.44 -1.88
C PRO A 316 -13.27 10.01 -1.50
N TYR A 317 -12.26 10.82 -1.79
CA TYR A 317 -10.85 10.49 -1.59
C TYR A 317 -10.33 10.91 -0.22
N GLY A 318 -10.92 11.94 0.39
CA GLY A 318 -10.48 12.47 1.69
C GLY A 318 -9.18 13.27 1.59
N VAL A 319 -9.08 14.15 0.58
CA VAL A 319 -7.90 14.95 0.24
C VAL A 319 -7.58 15.99 1.32
N THR A 320 -8.59 16.71 1.81
CA THR A 320 -8.36 17.87 2.68
C THR A 320 -7.69 17.47 3.99
N GLY A 321 -6.57 18.13 4.33
CA GLY A 321 -5.83 17.91 5.56
C GLY A 321 -4.34 18.17 5.45
N SER A 322 -3.61 17.76 6.49
CA SER A 322 -2.15 17.79 6.57
C SER A 322 -1.56 16.42 6.27
N TRP A 323 -0.52 16.40 5.44
CA TRP A 323 0.13 15.20 4.96
C TRP A 323 1.65 15.34 5.08
N MET A 324 2.32 14.22 5.29
CA MET A 324 3.76 14.11 5.17
C MET A 324 4.11 13.60 3.77
N ARG A 325 5.10 14.22 3.14
CA ARG A 325 5.64 13.83 1.83
C ARG A 325 7.13 13.56 1.95
N VAL A 326 7.58 12.50 1.31
CA VAL A 326 8.98 12.17 1.08
C VAL A 326 9.30 12.23 -0.41
N VAL A 327 10.48 12.76 -0.73
CA VAL A 327 11.10 12.62 -2.05
C VAL A 327 12.53 12.14 -1.85
N CYS A 328 12.98 11.21 -2.70
CA CYS A 328 14.39 10.89 -2.85
C CYS A 328 14.87 11.29 -4.24
N PHE A 329 16.16 11.60 -4.35
CA PHE A 329 16.78 11.97 -5.62
C PHE A 329 18.27 11.68 -5.63
N LEU A 330 18.81 11.37 -6.82
CA LEU A 330 20.23 11.30 -7.06
C LEU A 330 20.78 12.70 -7.38
N ASP A 331 22.09 12.90 -7.18
CA ASP A 331 22.76 14.04 -7.81
C ASP A 331 22.56 13.98 -9.32
N TYR A 332 22.40 15.14 -9.96
CA TYR A 332 22.12 15.19 -11.38
C TYR A 332 23.24 14.56 -12.21
N ASN A 333 24.51 14.69 -11.80
CA ASN A 333 25.62 14.09 -12.53
C ASN A 333 25.56 12.56 -12.48
N ASP A 334 25.20 11.99 -11.33
CA ASP A 334 25.07 10.54 -11.16
C ASP A 334 23.87 10.00 -11.95
N LEU A 335 22.73 10.69 -11.91
CA LEU A 335 21.54 10.34 -12.70
C LEU A 335 21.84 10.39 -14.21
N TYR A 336 22.51 11.45 -14.65
CA TYR A 336 22.88 11.63 -16.04
C TYR A 336 23.88 10.56 -16.48
N ALA A 337 24.91 10.29 -15.67
CA ALA A 337 25.89 9.26 -15.96
C ALA A 337 25.24 7.87 -16.06
N PHE A 338 24.34 7.53 -15.13
CA PHE A 338 23.59 6.27 -15.14
C PHE A 338 22.77 6.10 -16.42
N ASN A 339 22.10 7.16 -16.88
CA ASN A 339 21.19 7.06 -18.03
C ASN A 339 21.86 7.18 -19.39
N PHE A 340 22.93 7.99 -19.51
CA PHE A 340 23.45 8.44 -20.81
C PHE A 340 24.91 8.09 -21.09
N SER A 341 25.65 7.48 -20.14
CA SER A 341 27.05 7.08 -20.40
C SER A 341 27.18 5.91 -21.37
N GLU A 342 26.27 4.93 -21.27
CA GLU A 342 26.20 3.78 -22.17
C GLU A 342 24.77 3.57 -22.68
N ARG A 343 24.65 3.24 -23.96
CA ARG A 343 23.35 2.95 -24.58
C ARG A 343 22.97 1.49 -24.33
N ILE A 344 22.05 1.27 -23.40
CA ILE A 344 21.45 -0.04 -23.11
C ILE A 344 20.15 -0.19 -23.92
N PRO A 345 19.92 -1.33 -24.61
CA PRO A 345 18.66 -1.59 -25.33
C PRO A 345 17.44 -1.53 -24.41
N ASP A 346 16.31 -1.00 -24.88
CA ASP A 346 15.07 -0.82 -24.09
C ASP A 346 14.49 -2.13 -23.57
N SER A 347 14.78 -3.26 -24.24
CA SER A 347 14.39 -4.60 -23.81
C SER A 347 15.23 -5.14 -22.65
N GLN A 348 16.38 -4.53 -22.37
CA GLN A 348 17.31 -4.97 -21.35
C GLN A 348 17.18 -4.10 -20.10
N LEU A 349 17.06 -4.77 -18.96
CA LEU A 349 17.02 -4.17 -17.64
C LEU A 349 18.40 -3.63 -17.26
N ARG A 350 18.43 -2.52 -16.52
CA ARG A 350 19.68 -1.94 -16.04
C ARG A 350 20.24 -2.70 -14.84
N GLU A 351 21.57 -2.79 -14.81
CA GLU A 351 22.33 -3.28 -13.66
C GLU A 351 22.04 -2.46 -12.39
N PRO A 352 22.24 -3.03 -11.18
CA PRO A 352 21.97 -2.33 -9.94
C PRO A 352 22.85 -1.10 -9.79
N ILE A 353 22.28 -0.05 -9.21
CA ILE A 353 22.99 1.19 -8.87
C ILE A 353 23.02 1.32 -7.34
N ASP A 354 24.21 1.58 -6.80
CA ASP A 354 24.43 1.76 -5.35
C ASP A 354 24.82 3.20 -4.96
N THR A 355 24.41 4.16 -5.78
CA THR A 355 24.61 5.58 -5.50
C THR A 355 23.70 6.06 -4.37
N GLU A 356 24.24 6.85 -3.44
CA GLU A 356 23.47 7.39 -2.30
C GLU A 356 22.48 8.45 -2.77
N GLU A 357 21.19 8.26 -2.45
CA GLU A 357 20.18 9.30 -2.66
C GLU A 357 20.20 10.35 -1.54
N ALA A 358 19.88 11.59 -1.93
CA ALA A 358 19.39 12.58 -0.99
C ALA A 358 17.90 12.33 -0.69
N ILE A 359 17.48 12.63 0.54
CA ILE A 359 16.09 12.52 1.01
C ILE A 359 15.59 13.88 1.50
N ARG A 360 14.33 14.22 1.20
CA ARG A 360 13.64 15.38 1.78
C ARG A 360 12.27 14.98 2.32
N LEU A 361 12.03 15.33 3.59
CA LEU A 361 10.71 15.31 4.22
C LEU A 361 10.07 16.69 4.15
N ILE A 362 8.80 16.70 3.75
CA ILE A 362 8.02 17.89 3.42
C ILE A 362 6.64 17.74 4.04
N ARG A 363 6.18 18.72 4.79
CA ARG A 363 4.78 18.80 5.20
C ARG A 363 3.98 19.53 4.13
N ILE A 364 2.93 18.89 3.64
CA ILE A 364 2.00 19.50 2.69
C ILE A 364 0.61 19.63 3.33
N LYS A 365 -0.07 20.73 3.02
CA LYS A 365 -1.46 20.98 3.42
C LYS A 365 -2.29 21.09 2.17
N LEU A 366 -3.33 20.28 2.04
CA LEU A 366 -4.17 20.21 0.85
C LEU A 366 -5.61 20.58 1.23
N GLN A 367 -6.27 21.37 0.39
CA GLN A 367 -7.69 21.71 0.51
C GLN A 367 -8.36 21.47 -0.83
N VAL A 368 -9.51 20.77 -0.81
CA VAL A 368 -10.35 20.61 -2.00
C VAL A 368 -10.86 21.96 -2.48
N THR A 369 -10.75 22.20 -3.78
CA THR A 369 -11.17 23.46 -4.42
C THR A 369 -12.23 23.28 -5.50
N ARG A 370 -12.31 22.11 -6.11
CA ARG A 370 -13.28 21.78 -7.17
C ARG A 370 -13.51 20.28 -7.20
N ILE A 371 -14.74 19.86 -7.46
CA ILE A 371 -15.12 18.48 -7.71
C ILE A 371 -15.88 18.45 -9.03
N GLU A 372 -15.50 17.54 -9.91
CA GLU A 372 -16.14 17.35 -11.20
C GLU A 372 -16.79 15.98 -11.31
N PRO A 373 -18.00 15.88 -11.85
CA PRO A 373 -18.62 14.59 -12.13
C PRO A 373 -17.75 13.71 -13.04
N PRO A 374 -17.81 12.38 -12.92
CA PRO A 374 -17.07 11.48 -13.81
C PRO A 374 -17.43 11.74 -15.28
N GLY A 375 -16.41 11.78 -16.15
CA GLY A 375 -16.57 12.02 -17.60
C GLY A 375 -16.85 13.48 -17.99
N SER A 376 -16.68 14.45 -17.08
CA SER A 376 -16.64 15.86 -17.45
C SER A 376 -15.45 16.13 -18.37
N ARG A 377 -15.71 16.75 -19.53
CA ARG A 377 -14.66 17.23 -20.43
C ARG A 377 -14.44 18.71 -20.16
N ASN A 378 -13.28 19.05 -19.59
CA ASN A 378 -12.88 20.44 -19.36
C ASN A 378 -11.68 20.78 -20.24
N ASP A 379 -11.75 21.90 -20.95
CA ASP A 379 -10.69 22.39 -21.84
C ASP A 379 -9.39 22.77 -21.10
N ASP A 380 -9.44 22.93 -19.77
CA ASP A 380 -8.31 23.28 -18.90
C ASP A 380 -7.56 22.06 -18.33
N ASP A 381 -8.10 20.84 -18.47
CA ASP A 381 -7.48 19.64 -17.91
C ASP A 381 -6.57 19.01 -18.98
N GLU A 382 -5.27 19.29 -18.93
CA GLU A 382 -4.26 18.73 -19.86
C GLU A 382 -4.17 17.19 -19.83
N THR A 383 -4.87 16.55 -18.89
CA THR A 383 -5.03 15.10 -18.81
C THR A 383 -6.45 14.74 -19.26
N GLU A 384 -6.63 14.52 -20.56
CA GLU A 384 -7.88 13.98 -21.10
C GLU A 384 -8.24 12.67 -20.36
N ASP A 385 -9.51 12.46 -20.01
CA ASP A 385 -10.02 11.17 -19.52
C ASP A 385 -10.24 10.23 -20.72
N ASP A 386 -9.14 9.85 -21.35
CA ASP A 386 -9.06 9.05 -22.57
C ASP A 386 -8.91 7.54 -22.30
N GLY A 387 -9.02 7.12 -21.04
CA GLY A 387 -8.93 5.72 -20.63
C GLY A 387 -10.05 4.82 -21.20
N ASP A 388 -9.74 3.55 -21.47
CA ASP A 388 -10.75 2.56 -21.85
C ASP A 388 -11.54 2.06 -20.64
N TRP A 389 -12.70 2.67 -20.41
CA TRP A 389 -13.61 2.33 -19.33
C TRP A 389 -14.58 1.18 -19.65
N SER A 390 -14.47 0.50 -20.80
CA SER A 390 -15.44 -0.51 -21.24
C SER A 390 -15.54 -1.73 -20.32
N LYS A 391 -14.48 -2.02 -19.55
CA LYS A 391 -14.40 -3.13 -18.60
C LYS A 391 -14.63 -2.73 -17.14
N PHE A 392 -14.78 -1.43 -16.87
CA PHE A 392 -14.98 -0.94 -15.51
C PHE A 392 -16.34 -1.40 -14.97
N GLN A 393 -16.35 -1.86 -13.72
CA GLN A 393 -17.55 -2.30 -13.02
C GLN A 393 -17.77 -1.43 -11.78
N GLY A 394 -19.00 -0.97 -11.59
CA GLY A 394 -19.38 -0.08 -10.49
C GLY A 394 -19.58 1.37 -10.92
N GLU A 395 -19.73 2.24 -9.93
CA GLU A 395 -19.91 3.68 -10.13
C GLU A 395 -18.55 4.37 -10.28
N ARG A 396 -18.42 5.22 -11.31
CA ARG A 396 -17.21 6.02 -11.51
C ARG A 396 -17.15 7.15 -10.50
N LEU A 397 -15.97 7.37 -9.94
CA LEU A 397 -15.76 8.46 -9.00
C LEU A 397 -15.47 9.80 -9.69
N PRO A 398 -15.84 10.93 -9.07
CA PRO A 398 -15.56 12.27 -9.58
C PRO A 398 -14.06 12.61 -9.60
N VAL A 399 -13.66 13.60 -10.38
CA VAL A 399 -12.31 14.19 -10.30
C VAL A 399 -12.29 15.27 -9.22
N VAL A 400 -11.38 15.16 -8.26
CA VAL A 400 -11.25 16.12 -7.15
C VAL A 400 -9.97 16.94 -7.33
N HIS A 401 -10.11 18.25 -7.48
CA HIS A 401 -8.98 19.18 -7.56
C HIS A 401 -8.71 19.86 -6.24
N PHE A 402 -7.44 20.04 -5.92
CA PHE A 402 -7.00 20.63 -4.66
C PHE A 402 -5.89 21.65 -4.86
N ARG A 403 -5.74 22.51 -3.86
CA ARG A 403 -4.63 23.46 -3.72
C ARG A 403 -4.12 23.47 -2.29
N GLY A 404 -2.90 23.97 -2.11
CA GLY A 404 -2.22 23.83 -0.85
C GLY A 404 -0.88 24.53 -0.72
N THR A 405 -0.23 24.25 0.40
CA THR A 405 1.13 24.69 0.69
C THR A 405 2.03 23.51 0.98
N SER A 406 3.31 23.64 0.67
CA SER A 406 4.35 22.65 0.87
C SER A 406 5.52 23.32 1.60
N ARG A 407 5.97 22.73 2.71
CA ARG A 407 7.05 23.26 3.55
C ARG A 407 8.06 22.16 3.89
N SER A 408 9.33 22.36 3.53
CA SER A 408 10.42 21.44 3.90
C SER A 408 10.71 21.44 5.40
N LEU A 409 11.01 20.27 5.97
CA LEU A 409 11.40 20.13 7.37
C LEU A 409 12.90 20.40 7.63
N HIS A 410 13.75 20.20 6.62
CA HIS A 410 15.22 20.21 6.78
C HIS A 410 15.92 21.48 6.28
N ALA A 411 15.16 22.37 5.64
CA ALA A 411 15.72 23.57 5.02
C ALA A 411 14.72 24.73 5.12
N SER A 412 14.01 24.87 6.25
CA SER A 412 12.98 25.92 6.42
C SER A 412 13.51 27.35 6.21
N TRP A 413 14.83 27.55 6.32
CA TRP A 413 15.53 28.80 6.04
C TRP A 413 15.82 29.06 4.55
N ASP A 414 15.72 28.06 3.67
CA ASP A 414 15.93 28.22 2.23
C ASP A 414 14.67 28.84 1.58
N PRO A 415 14.75 29.99 0.89
CA PRO A 415 13.62 30.59 0.18
C PRO A 415 12.96 29.66 -0.85
N ASN A 416 13.69 28.64 -1.35
CA ASN A 416 13.19 27.61 -2.24
C ASN A 416 12.68 26.35 -1.51
N ALA A 417 12.55 26.38 -0.17
CA ALA A 417 12.04 25.26 0.60
C ALA A 417 10.51 25.24 0.74
N ASN A 418 9.86 26.38 0.49
CA ASN A 418 8.42 26.52 0.56
C ASN A 418 7.86 26.67 -0.86
N SER A 419 6.80 25.92 -1.18
CA SER A 419 6.09 26.00 -2.44
C SER A 419 4.59 26.02 -2.22
N ARG A 420 3.86 26.49 -3.23
CA ARG A 420 2.44 26.15 -3.36
C ARG A 420 2.33 24.80 -4.03
N ILE A 421 1.25 24.09 -3.75
CA ILE A 421 0.94 22.83 -4.42
C ILE A 421 -0.47 22.90 -4.98
N ARG A 422 -0.66 22.34 -6.17
CA ARG A 422 -1.98 22.06 -6.75
C ARG A 422 -1.99 20.65 -7.30
N GLY A 423 -3.17 20.10 -7.54
CA GLY A 423 -3.26 18.78 -8.14
C GLY A 423 -4.68 18.30 -8.31
N SER A 424 -4.79 17.05 -8.73
CA SER A 424 -6.06 16.33 -8.86
C SER A 424 -5.93 14.90 -8.40
N VAL A 425 -7.05 14.35 -7.92
CA VAL A 425 -7.23 12.93 -7.61
C VAL A 425 -8.36 12.41 -8.47
N ARG A 426 -8.16 11.24 -9.09
CA ARG A 426 -9.16 10.58 -9.94
C ARG A 426 -9.01 9.06 -9.87
N GLN A 427 -10.07 8.36 -10.24
CA GLN A 427 -10.04 6.91 -10.41
C GLN A 427 -9.49 6.54 -11.79
N THR A 428 -8.77 5.43 -11.90
CA THR A 428 -8.32 4.85 -13.18
C THR A 428 -9.37 3.87 -13.73
N PRO A 429 -9.28 3.46 -15.01
CA PRO A 429 -10.18 2.45 -15.57
C PRO A 429 -10.14 1.07 -14.88
N GLU A 430 -9.09 0.78 -14.10
CA GLU A 430 -8.99 -0.44 -13.28
C GLU A 430 -9.48 -0.25 -11.83
N GLY A 431 -9.93 0.96 -11.48
CA GLY A 431 -10.47 1.27 -10.16
C GLY A 431 -9.45 1.77 -9.13
N GLU A 432 -8.16 1.80 -9.48
CA GLU A 432 -7.10 2.37 -8.65
C GLU A 432 -7.19 3.90 -8.59
N ILE A 433 -6.61 4.51 -7.56
CA ILE A 433 -6.73 5.97 -7.35
C ILE A 433 -5.42 6.66 -7.71
N ARG A 434 -5.48 7.48 -8.77
CA ARG A 434 -4.37 8.27 -9.30
C ARG A 434 -4.34 9.66 -8.69
N TRP A 435 -3.14 10.07 -8.31
CA TRP A 435 -2.83 11.41 -7.81
C TRP A 435 -1.84 12.10 -8.73
N THR A 436 -2.17 13.31 -9.14
CA THR A 436 -1.28 14.22 -9.88
C THR A 436 -1.02 15.45 -9.03
N THR A 437 0.24 15.84 -8.85
CA THR A 437 0.59 17.07 -8.11
C THR A 437 1.59 17.93 -8.86
N PHE A 438 1.50 19.25 -8.65
CA PHE A 438 2.38 20.26 -9.21
C PHE A 438 2.94 21.12 -8.07
N SER A 439 4.27 21.23 -7.99
CA SER A 439 4.96 22.10 -7.04
C SER A 439 5.28 23.43 -7.70
N ILE A 440 4.78 24.52 -7.11
CA ILE A 440 4.83 25.87 -7.66
C ILE A 440 5.78 26.72 -6.78
N PHE A 441 6.87 27.19 -7.39
CA PHE A 441 7.86 28.07 -6.77
C PHE A 441 7.82 29.43 -7.45
N HIS A 442 7.70 30.50 -6.67
CA HIS A 442 7.66 31.88 -7.21
C HIS A 442 6.61 32.11 -8.31
N GLY A 443 5.50 31.36 -8.26
CA GLY A 443 4.42 31.43 -9.26
C GLY A 443 4.61 30.52 -10.48
N GLU A 444 5.74 29.85 -10.61
CA GLU A 444 6.04 28.92 -11.70
C GLU A 444 6.00 27.47 -11.20
N GLU A 445 5.36 26.61 -11.97
CA GLU A 445 5.47 25.17 -11.78
C GLU A 445 6.90 24.73 -12.05
N ARG A 446 7.41 23.78 -11.27
CA ARG A 446 8.76 23.23 -11.47
C ARG A 446 8.75 21.72 -11.48
N TRP A 447 8.04 21.13 -10.53
CA TRP A 447 7.99 19.68 -10.36
C TRP A 447 6.57 19.20 -10.53
N ARG A 448 6.43 18.09 -11.25
CA ARG A 448 5.20 17.31 -11.34
C ARG A 448 5.39 15.98 -10.62
N SER A 449 4.32 15.37 -10.16
CA SER A 449 4.34 13.99 -9.69
C SER A 449 3.09 13.24 -10.09
N GLU A 450 3.24 11.94 -10.31
CA GLU A 450 2.19 11.01 -10.66
C GLU A 450 2.31 9.79 -9.76
N GLY A 451 1.24 9.44 -9.04
CA GLY A 451 1.27 8.37 -8.05
C GLY A 451 -0.06 7.65 -7.87
N ILE A 452 0.00 6.51 -7.21
CA ILE A 452 -1.12 5.62 -6.93
C ILE A 452 -1.31 5.49 -5.42
N GLN A 453 -2.55 5.66 -4.97
CA GLN A 453 -2.94 5.39 -3.58
C GLN A 453 -3.00 3.89 -3.34
N VAL A 454 -2.25 3.40 -2.36
CA VAL A 454 -2.24 1.99 -2.01
C VAL A 454 -3.34 1.72 -0.98
N GLY A 455 -4.04 0.60 -1.09
CA GLY A 455 -5.09 0.20 -0.15
C GLY A 455 -6.47 0.83 -0.40
N GLY A 456 -6.67 1.49 -1.55
CA GLY A 456 -7.96 2.03 -1.96
C GLY A 456 -8.37 3.31 -1.23
N LEU A 457 -9.64 3.71 -1.38
CA LEU A 457 -10.18 4.99 -0.88
C LEU A 457 -9.93 5.17 0.62
N LYS A 458 -9.50 6.38 1.02
CA LYS A 458 -9.29 6.77 2.43
C LYS A 458 -8.42 5.78 3.23
N SER A 459 -7.51 5.09 2.55
CA SER A 459 -6.51 4.21 3.14
C SER A 459 -5.44 5.03 3.86
N ALA A 460 -4.97 4.54 5.02
CA ALA A 460 -3.86 5.16 5.74
C ALA A 460 -2.48 4.85 5.12
N ARG A 461 -2.40 3.95 4.12
CA ARG A 461 -1.13 3.52 3.52
C ARG A 461 -0.41 4.62 2.74
N GLY A 462 -1.16 5.58 2.21
CA GLY A 462 -0.65 6.70 1.43
C GLY A 462 -0.52 6.43 -0.06
N VAL A 463 0.18 7.34 -0.74
CA VAL A 463 0.37 7.38 -2.19
C VAL A 463 1.84 7.14 -2.51
N LEU A 464 2.11 6.29 -3.49
CA LEU A 464 3.45 5.99 -4.02
C LEU A 464 3.53 6.42 -5.49
N GLY A 465 4.61 7.10 -5.89
CA GLY A 465 4.72 7.60 -7.26
C GLY A 465 6.09 8.13 -7.64
N ASN A 466 6.14 8.73 -8.81
CA ASN A 466 7.32 9.43 -9.33
C ASN A 466 7.13 10.93 -9.21
N TRP A 467 8.21 11.66 -8.98
CA TRP A 467 8.30 13.09 -9.26
C TRP A 467 9.29 13.32 -10.41
N PHE A 468 9.05 14.36 -11.20
CA PHE A 468 9.83 14.68 -12.40
C PHE A 468 9.71 16.16 -12.77
N ASP A 469 10.49 16.62 -13.75
CA ASP A 469 10.41 17.97 -14.30
C ASP A 469 9.03 18.24 -14.93
N LYS A 470 8.46 19.42 -14.68
CA LYS A 470 7.11 19.76 -15.16
C LYS A 470 6.96 19.71 -16.69
N ASP A 471 8.03 19.94 -17.44
CA ASP A 471 8.01 20.09 -18.89
C ASP A 471 8.27 18.76 -19.61
N TYR A 472 8.26 17.64 -18.88
CA TYR A 472 8.53 16.31 -19.44
C TYR A 472 9.89 16.25 -20.15
N ASP A 473 10.90 16.94 -19.59
CA ASP A 473 12.25 16.88 -20.11
C ASP A 473 12.82 15.46 -19.91
N MET A 474 13.11 14.77 -21.00
CA MET A 474 13.67 13.41 -21.01
C MET A 474 15.08 13.34 -20.38
N HIS A 475 15.75 14.49 -20.26
CA HIS A 475 17.02 14.63 -19.55
C HIS A 475 16.83 15.26 -18.16
N GLY A 476 15.60 15.63 -17.82
CA GLY A 476 15.24 16.25 -16.56
C GLY A 476 15.42 15.31 -15.37
N PRO A 477 15.53 15.86 -14.17
CA PRO A 477 15.61 15.05 -12.96
C PRO A 477 14.28 14.35 -12.69
N ALA A 478 14.36 13.12 -12.20
CA ALA A 478 13.21 12.34 -11.77
C ALA A 478 13.59 11.46 -10.57
N GLY A 479 12.60 10.99 -9.83
CA GLY A 479 12.83 10.09 -8.71
C GLY A 479 11.54 9.68 -8.00
N PRO A 480 11.65 8.90 -6.92
CA PRO A 480 10.49 8.40 -6.20
C PRO A 480 9.94 9.44 -5.22
N THR A 481 8.63 9.44 -5.03
CA THR A 481 7.93 10.22 -4.01
C THR A 481 6.82 9.40 -3.36
N ALA A 482 6.55 9.71 -2.11
CA ALA A 482 5.35 9.22 -1.45
C ALA A 482 4.78 10.28 -0.52
N PHE A 483 3.49 10.17 -0.21
CA PHE A 483 2.87 10.99 0.82
C PHE A 483 1.72 10.26 1.51
N TRP A 484 1.55 10.51 2.80
CA TRP A 484 0.53 9.91 3.65
C TRP A 484 -0.10 10.95 4.54
N LYS A 485 -1.38 10.76 4.85
CA LYS A 485 -2.16 11.74 5.59
C LYS A 485 -1.84 11.62 7.08
N GLU A 486 -1.60 12.75 7.73
CA GLU A 486 -1.34 12.82 9.18
C GLU A 486 -2.56 13.30 9.94
N SER A 487 -3.32 14.26 9.40
CA SER A 487 -4.48 14.87 10.05
C SER A 487 -5.48 15.42 9.03
N ASP A 488 -6.77 15.45 9.38
CA ASP A 488 -7.79 16.22 8.65
C ASP A 488 -7.67 17.74 8.88
N GLU A 489 -6.79 18.16 9.79
CA GLU A 489 -6.61 19.56 10.16
C GLU A 489 -5.69 20.33 9.20
N LEU A 490 -6.05 21.59 8.98
CA LEU A 490 -5.25 22.56 8.22
C LEU A 490 -4.63 23.64 9.11
N ASP A 491 -4.87 23.59 10.42
CA ASP A 491 -4.46 24.65 11.35
C ASP A 491 -2.95 24.84 11.33
N GLU A 492 -2.51 26.11 11.38
CA GLU A 492 -1.10 26.42 11.54
C GLU A 492 -0.63 25.84 12.88
N GLU A 493 0.45 25.06 12.85
CA GLU A 493 1.23 24.88 14.08
C GLU A 493 1.55 26.30 14.55
N LYS A 494 0.86 26.76 15.62
CA LYS A 494 1.29 27.93 16.37
C LYS A 494 2.76 27.71 16.58
N SER A 495 3.60 28.61 16.06
CA SER A 495 5.05 28.50 16.15
C SER A 495 5.41 28.29 17.61
N SER A 496 5.53 27.03 18.03
CA SER A 496 6.04 26.69 19.34
C SER A 496 7.52 26.98 19.21
N SER A 497 7.88 28.13 19.73
CA SER A 497 9.24 28.62 19.88
C SER A 497 10.17 27.49 20.33
N MET A 498 10.94 26.96 19.39
CA MET A 498 12.35 26.57 19.54
C MET A 498 12.87 26.15 18.16
N PRO A 499 13.75 26.92 17.52
CA PRO A 499 14.59 26.36 16.48
C PRO A 499 15.54 25.39 17.19
N ALA A 500 15.28 24.10 17.11
CA ALA A 500 16.31 23.14 17.41
C ALA A 500 17.37 23.30 16.29
N LEU A 501 18.43 24.05 16.62
CA LEU A 501 19.66 24.10 15.85
C LEU A 501 20.12 22.65 15.63
N TYR A 502 20.16 22.21 14.38
CA TYR A 502 20.76 20.95 13.99
C TYR A 502 21.91 21.25 13.04
N PHE A 503 23.13 20.94 13.51
CA PHE A 503 24.36 20.85 12.73
C PHE A 503 24.49 19.44 12.15
#